data_AF-A0A534HSR7-F1
#
_entry.id   AF-A0A534HSR7-F1
#
_cell.length_a   1.000
_cell.length_b   1.000
_cell.length_c   1.000
_cell.angle_alpha   90.00
_cell.angle_beta   90.00
_cell.angle_gamma   90.00
#
_symmetry.space_group_name_H-M   'P 1'
#
loop_
_entity.id
_entity.type
_entity.pdbx_description
1 polymer ?
#
loop_
_entity_poly.entity_id
_entity_poly.type
_entity_poly.pdbx_seq_one_letter_code
_entity_poly.pdbx_strand_id
1 'polypeptide(L)' 'MFFISMRRTGRGYYEMRIEPLAEAGEVLSTGALTERYARLVEQQIHDAPADWPWSHKRWKLRRSVYQSRARQES' A
#
# COMPACT_ATOMS: atom_id res chain seq x y z
N MET A 1 5.21 -12.90 -3.37
CA MET A 1 4.60 -11.88 -2.46
C MET A 1 3.17 -11.66 -2.91
N PHE A 2 2.22 -11.49 -1.99
CA PHE A 2 0.80 -11.35 -2.32
C PHE A 2 0.25 -10.02 -1.82
N PHE A 3 -0.65 -9.43 -2.60
CA PHE A 3 -1.56 -8.38 -2.19
C PHE A 3 -2.86 -9.01 -1.70
N ILE A 4 -3.43 -8.46 -0.64
CA ILE A 4 -4.73 -8.89 -0.12
C ILE A 4 -5.63 -7.67 -0.08
N SER A 5 -6.72 -7.71 -0.84
CA SER A 5 -7.80 -6.74 -0.72
C SER A 5 -8.99 -7.37 0.02
N MET A 6 -9.75 -6.51 0.68
CA MET A 6 -10.97 -6.90 1.38
C MET A 6 -12.05 -5.87 1.04
N ARG A 7 -13.26 -6.35 0.72
CA ARG A 7 -14.44 -5.52 0.48
C ARG A 7 -15.60 -6.00 1.33
N ARG A 8 -16.37 -5.07 1.88
CA ARG A 8 -17.60 -5.42 2.59
C ARG A 8 -18.72 -5.67 1.58
N THR A 9 -19.31 -6.86 1.59
CA THR A 9 -20.46 -7.21 0.72
C THR A 9 -21.80 -7.08 1.43
N GLY A 10 -21.80 -7.06 2.76
CA GLY A 10 -22.99 -6.91 3.58
C GLY A 10 -22.67 -6.77 5.07
N ARG A 11 -23.69 -6.68 5.92
CA ARG A 11 -23.48 -6.60 7.38
C ARG A 11 -22.88 -7.89 7.91
N GLY A 12 -21.61 -7.84 8.30
CA GLY A 12 -20.87 -9.01 8.80
C GLY A 12 -20.27 -9.88 7.70
N TYR A 13 -20.41 -9.51 6.42
CA TYR A 13 -19.89 -10.27 5.29
C TYR A 13 -18.80 -9.50 4.57
N TYR A 14 -17.67 -10.17 4.36
CA TYR A 14 -16.50 -9.64 3.70
C TYR A 14 -16.03 -10.64 2.65
N GLU A 15 -15.67 -10.12 1.48
CA GLU A 15 -14.95 -10.87 0.46
C GLU A 15 -13.50 -10.42 0.47
N MET A 16 -12.59 -11.39 0.37
CA MET A 16 -11.16 -11.15 0.26
C MET A 16 -10.67 -11.65 -1.09
N ARG A 17 -9.76 -10.89 -1.72
CA ARG A 17 -9.02 -11.34 -2.90
C ARG A 17 -7.54 -11.35 -2.58
N ILE A 18 -6.87 -12.40 -3.04
CA ILE A 18 -5.43 -12.60 -2.88
C ILE A 18 -4.85 -12.63 -4.29
N GLU A 19 -3.92 -11.71 -4.56
CA GLU A 19 -3.34 -11.53 -5.89
C GLU A 19 -1.81 -11.54 -5.77
N PRO A 20 -1.08 -12.30 -6.61
CA PRO A 20 0.37 -12.27 -6.59
C PRO A 20 0.88 -10.89 -7.07
N LEU A 21 1.73 -10.27 -6.26
CA LEU A 21 2.43 -9.01 -6.62
C LEU A 21 3.70 -9.25 -7.45
N ALA A 22 4.27 -10.44 -7.30
CA ALA A 22 5.45 -10.88 -8.00
C ALA A 22 5.48 -12.40 -8.10
N GLU A 23 5.98 -12.89 -9.22
CA GLU A 23 6.20 -14.32 -9.47
C GLU A 23 7.43 -14.84 -8.72
N ALA A 24 7.50 -16.15 -8.50
CA ALA A 24 8.65 -16.77 -7.86
C ALA A 24 9.91 -16.60 -8.74
N GLY A 25 10.94 -15.95 -8.21
CA GLY A 25 12.19 -15.69 -8.93
C GLY A 25 12.14 -14.47 -9.86
N GLU A 26 11.07 -13.67 -9.83
CA GLU A 26 10.98 -12.45 -10.62
C GLU A 26 12.03 -11.42 -10.18
N VAL A 27 12.84 -10.95 -11.12
CA VAL A 27 13.80 -9.85 -10.89
C VAL A 27 13.08 -8.53 -11.13
N LEU A 28 12.86 -7.79 -10.04
CA LEU A 28 12.19 -6.49 -10.08
C LEU A 28 13.21 -5.36 -9.97
N SER A 29 13.01 -4.30 -10.76
CA SER A 29 13.74 -3.06 -10.59
C SER A 29 13.39 -2.40 -9.26
N THR A 30 14.30 -1.57 -8.75
CA THR A 30 14.09 -0.82 -7.51
C THR A 30 12.79 -0.02 -7.60
N GLY A 31 11.88 -0.24 -6.65
CA GLY A 31 10.59 0.44 -6.57
C GLY A 31 9.44 -0.20 -7.36
N ALA A 32 9.70 -1.14 -8.28
CA ALA A 32 8.64 -1.74 -9.11
C ALA A 32 7.60 -2.50 -8.28
N LEU A 33 8.02 -3.20 -7.24
CA LEU A 33 7.11 -3.91 -6.32
C LEU A 33 6.19 -2.94 -5.57
N THR A 34 6.77 -1.83 -5.09
CA THR A 34 6.04 -0.78 -4.39
C THR A 34 5.03 -0.09 -5.30
N GLU A 35 5.41 0.17 -6.55
CA GLU A 35 4.53 0.74 -7.58
C GLU A 35 3.34 -0.19 -7.88
N ARG A 36 3.58 -1.49 -8.08
CA ARG A 36 2.50 -2.48 -8.27
C ARG A 36 1.54 -2.50 -7.08
N TYR A 37 2.09 -2.51 -5.87
CA TYR A 37 1.29 -2.45 -4.65
C TYR A 37 0.45 -1.16 -4.57
N ALA A 38 1.04 -0.01 -4.86
CA ALA A 38 0.36 1.29 -4.83
C ALA A 38 -0.84 1.32 -5.79
N ARG A 39 -0.68 0.79 -7.02
CA ARG A 39 -1.77 0.72 -8.00
C ARG A 39 -2.95 -0.13 -7.53
N LEU A 40 -2.68 -1.30 -6.93
CA LEU A 40 -3.74 -2.16 -6.39
C LEU A 40 -4.46 -1.51 -5.21
N VAL A 41 -3.72 -0.78 -4.36
CA VAL A 41 -4.31 0.02 -3.28
C VAL A 41 -5.21 1.13 -3.83
N GLU A 42 -4.74 1.87 -4.84
CA GLU A 42 -5.54 2.91 -5.50
C GLU A 42 -6.82 2.33 -6.09
N GLN A 43 -6.73 1.21 -6.78
CA GLN A 43 -7.90 0.51 -7.32
C GLN A 43 -8.88 0.09 -6.21
N GLN A 44 -8.41 -0.49 -5.10
CA GLN A 44 -9.27 -0.85 -3.98
C GLN A 44 -9.99 0.36 -3.38
N ILE A 45 -9.32 1.51 -3.28
CA ILE A 45 -9.91 2.76 -2.80
C ILE A 45 -10.98 3.26 -3.78
N HIS A 46 -10.72 3.18 -5.09
CA HIS A 46 -11.69 3.58 -6.12
C HIS A 46 -12.93 2.69 -6.13
N ASP A 47 -12.76 1.37 -5.96
CA ASP A 47 -13.85 0.40 -5.95
C ASP A 47 -14.75 0.55 -4.70
N ALA A 48 -14.16 0.89 -3.54
CA ALA A 48 -14.87 0.99 -2.27
C ALA A 48 -14.32 2.14 -1.38
N PRO A 49 -14.54 3.42 -1.76
CA PRO A 49 -13.95 4.54 -1.04
C PRO A 49 -14.46 4.65 0.41
N ALA A 50 -15.69 4.22 0.69
CA ALA A 50 -16.26 4.23 2.04
C ALA A 50 -15.59 3.23 3.00
N ASP A 51 -15.00 2.16 2.47
CA ASP A 51 -14.32 1.12 3.27
C ASP A 51 -12.89 1.54 3.64
N TRP A 52 -12.37 2.62 3.05
CA TRP A 52 -11.00 3.08 3.31
C TRP A 52 -10.88 3.91 4.60
N PRO A 53 -9.85 3.67 5.44
CA PRO A 53 -9.65 4.45 6.66
C PRO A 53 -9.06 5.84 6.36
N TRP A 54 -9.91 6.80 6.00
CA TRP A 54 -9.53 8.19 5.70
C TRP A 54 -8.92 8.96 6.87
N SER A 55 -9.08 8.48 8.10
CA SER A 55 -8.51 9.11 9.30
C SER A 55 -6.98 9.05 9.35
N HIS A 56 -6.36 8.13 8.61
CA HIS A 56 -4.90 8.05 8.51
C HIS A 56 -4.33 9.21 7.68
N LYS A 57 -3.47 10.02 8.30
CA LYS A 57 -2.71 11.12 7.65
C LYS A 57 -1.53 10.59 6.81
N ARG A 58 -1.80 9.66 5.88
CA ARG A 58 -0.78 8.93 5.10
C ARG A 58 0.21 9.85 4.37
N TRP A 59 -0.26 10.98 3.86
CA TRP A 59 0.56 11.92 3.10
C TRP A 59 1.32 12.94 3.95
N LYS A 60 1.14 12.92 5.28
CA LYS A 60 1.84 13.82 6.17
C LYS A 60 3.22 13.25 6.51
N LEU A 61 4.16 13.39 5.58
CA LEU A 61 5.57 13.21 5.92
C LEU A 61 5.97 14.26 6.96
N ARG A 62 6.23 13.83 8.20
CA ARG A 62 7.05 14.65 9.12
C ARG A 62 8.47 14.69 8.54
N ARG A 63 9.16 15.83 8.67
CA ARG A 63 10.52 16.08 8.13
C ARG A 63 11.36 14.81 8.12
N SER A 64 11.95 14.54 6.96
CA SER A 64 12.45 13.22 6.62
C SER A 64 13.38 12.66 7.68
N VAL A 65 13.26 11.37 7.94
CA VAL A 65 14.24 10.59 8.70
C VAL A 65 15.65 10.75 8.11
N TYR A 66 15.75 11.19 6.84
CA TYR A 66 16.97 11.58 6.15
C TYR A 66 17.54 12.96 6.59
N GLN A 67 16.71 13.95 6.93
CA GLN A 67 17.18 15.24 7.48
C GLN A 67 17.83 15.09 8.86
N SER A 68 17.44 14.09 9.64
CA SER A 68 18.07 13.80 10.95
C SER A 68 19.42 13.07 10.85
N ARG A 69 19.67 12.33 9.75
CA ARG A 69 20.96 11.62 9.55
C ARG A 69 22.05 12.54 9.02
N ALA A 70 21.72 13.49 8.14
CA ALA A 70 22.66 14.49 7.61
C ALA A 70 23.19 15.48 8.66
N ARG A 71 22.66 15.48 9.90
CA ARG A 71 23.08 16.38 10.99
C ARG A 71 23.95 15.72 12.05
N GLN A 72 24.14 14.39 12.01
CA GLN A 72 25.00 13.66 12.96
C GLN A 72 26.42 13.40 12.42
N GLU A 73 26.68 13.71 11.15
CA GLU A 73 27.98 13.52 10.49
C GLU A 73 28.73 14.86 10.26
N SER A 74 28.34 15.94 10.94
CA SER A 74 29.03 17.24 10.90
C SER A 74 29.46 17.72 12.27
#